data_AF-A0ABD5GDM3-F1
#
_entry.id   AF-A0ABD5GDM3-F1
#
_cell.length_a   1.000
_cell.length_b   1.000
_cell.length_c   1.000
_cell.angle_alpha   90.00
_cell.angle_beta   90.00
_cell.angle_gamma   90.00
#
_symmetry.space_group_name_H-M   'P 1'
#
loop_
_entity.id
_entity.type
_entity.pdbx_description
1 polymer ?
#
loop_
_entity_poly.entity_id
_entity_poly.type
_entity_poly.pdbx_seq_one_letter_code
_entity_poly.pdbx_strand_id
1 'polypeptide(L)'
;MTTPITRDTAMRLATQAFLPYGCQARAHDEDDSFSFTVTDLHGGKVLEISHVRSTQYADPVRLAGVLEQVRLDLTHQGRNLDPWAMPYIPDPEVLPETPPNY
;
A
#
# COMPACT_ATOMS: atom_id res chain seq x y z
N MET A 1 0.90 6.40 -19.61
CA MET A 1 -0.38 6.41 -18.89
C MET A 1 -0.18 5.53 -17.68
N THR A 2 -0.51 5.97 -16.46
CA THR A 2 -0.30 5.14 -15.25
C THR A 2 -1.49 4.21 -15.13
N THR A 3 -1.26 2.90 -15.06
CA THR A 3 -2.33 1.95 -14.77
C THR A 3 -2.88 2.24 -13.36
N PRO A 4 -4.20 2.39 -13.18
CA PRO A 4 -4.78 2.62 -11.86
C PRO A 4 -4.44 1.44 -10.95
N ILE A 5 -4.03 1.75 -9.72
CA ILE A 5 -3.74 0.71 -8.74
C ILE A 5 -5.01 -0.05 -8.42
N THR A 6 -4.95 -1.37 -8.56
CA THR A 6 -6.04 -2.24 -8.12
C THR A 6 -6.04 -2.39 -6.61
N ARG A 7 -7.21 -2.67 -6.03
CA ARG A 7 -7.36 -2.92 -4.59
C ARG A 7 -6.35 -3.93 -4.04
N ASP A 8 -6.12 -5.06 -4.74
CA ASP A 8 -5.13 -6.07 -4.34
C ASP A 8 -3.71 -5.49 -4.25
N THR A 9 -3.33 -4.73 -5.27
CA THR A 9 -2.03 -4.06 -5.31
C THR A 9 -1.91 -3.07 -4.16
N ALA A 10 -2.91 -2.22 -3.93
CA ALA A 10 -2.90 -1.27 -2.82
C ALA A 10 -2.76 -1.96 -1.45
N MET A 11 -3.47 -3.06 -1.24
CA MET A 11 -3.38 -3.86 -0.01
C MET A 11 -1.99 -4.47 0.19
N ARG A 12 -1.39 -4.98 -0.89
CA ARG A 12 -0.01 -5.52 -0.89
C ARG A 12 1.02 -4.45 -0.57
N LEU A 13 0.88 -3.28 -1.19
CA LEU A 13 1.76 -2.14 -0.94
C LEU A 13 1.67 -1.66 0.50
N ALA A 14 0.45 -1.54 1.04
CA ALA A 14 0.25 -1.21 2.44
C ALA A 14 0.91 -2.25 3.35
N THR A 15 0.78 -3.54 3.06
CA THR A 15 1.43 -4.59 3.86
C THR A 15 2.95 -4.53 3.81
N GLN A 16 3.52 -4.24 2.65
CA GLN A 16 4.97 -4.08 2.49
C GLN A 16 5.50 -2.78 3.14
N ALA A 17 4.69 -1.72 3.16
CA ALA A 17 5.07 -0.41 3.69
C ALA A 17 5.28 -0.38 5.21
N PHE A 18 4.68 -1.34 5.91
CA PHE A 18 4.76 -1.42 7.36
C PHE A 18 5.66 -2.54 7.85
N LEU A 19 6.43 -3.23 7.01
CA LEU A 19 7.37 -4.24 7.50
C LEU A 19 8.45 -3.60 8.41
N PRO A 20 8.87 -4.28 9.50
CA PRO A 20 8.49 -5.62 9.96
C PRO A 20 7.18 -5.69 10.79
N TYR A 21 6.45 -4.58 10.94
CA TYR A 21 5.17 -4.54 11.66
C TYR A 21 4.06 -5.31 10.93
N GLY A 22 3.10 -5.82 11.70
CA GLY A 22 1.95 -6.52 11.13
C GLY A 22 1.00 -5.52 10.50
N CYS A 23 0.70 -5.64 9.21
CA CYS A 23 -0.35 -4.88 8.57
C CYS A 23 -1.43 -5.85 8.09
N GLN A 24 -2.67 -5.59 8.45
CA GLN A 24 -3.83 -6.36 8.02
C GLN A 24 -4.72 -5.47 7.18
N ALA A 25 -4.63 -5.62 5.87
CA ALA A 25 -5.56 -4.98 4.94
C ALA A 25 -6.78 -5.88 4.73
N ARG A 26 -7.96 -5.26 4.64
CA ARG A 26 -9.26 -5.87 4.40
C ARG A 26 -10.02 -5.09 3.35
N ALA A 27 -10.39 -5.77 2.27
CA ALA A 27 -11.25 -5.21 1.23
C ALA A 27 -12.71 -5.12 1.68
N HIS A 28 -13.38 -4.05 1.25
CA HIS A 28 -14.83 -3.84 1.35
C HIS A 28 -15.41 -3.78 -0.07
N ASP A 29 -16.15 -4.82 -0.45
CA ASP A 29 -16.75 -4.93 -1.79
C ASP A 29 -17.97 -4.01 -1.97
N GLU A 30 -18.60 -3.57 -0.88
CA GLU A 30 -19.82 -2.75 -0.92
C GLU A 30 -19.59 -1.34 -1.49
N ASP A 31 -18.40 -0.75 -1.27
CA ASP A 31 -18.09 0.64 -1.63
C ASP A 31 -16.80 0.78 -2.45
N ASP A 32 -16.30 -0.34 -2.99
CA ASP A 32 -14.97 -0.42 -3.66
C ASP A 32 -13.87 0.26 -2.82
N SER A 33 -13.91 0.00 -1.52
CA SER A 33 -12.99 0.57 -0.55
C SER A 33 -12.21 -0.54 0.15
N PHE A 34 -11.13 -0.20 0.83
CA PHE A 34 -10.48 -1.12 1.74
C PHE A 34 -10.06 -0.41 3.01
N SER A 35 -10.01 -1.16 4.09
CA SER A 35 -9.47 -0.72 5.36
C SER A 35 -8.17 -1.46 5.62
N PHE A 36 -7.25 -0.87 6.38
CA PHE A 36 -6.09 -1.62 6.86
C PHE A 36 -5.69 -1.19 8.26
N THR A 37 -5.22 -2.14 9.03
CA THR A 37 -4.83 -1.95 10.43
C THR A 37 -3.36 -2.31 10.58
N VAL A 38 -2.58 -1.39 11.15
CA VAL A 38 -1.18 -1.58 11.46
C VAL A 38 -1.05 -1.92 12.95
N THR A 39 -0.45 -3.07 13.20
CA THR A 39 -0.13 -3.63 14.52
C THR A 39 1.38 -3.65 14.72
N ASP A 40 1.82 -3.24 15.89
CA ASP A 40 3.21 -3.28 16.33
C ASP A 40 3.76 -4.72 16.40
N LEU A 41 5.08 -4.90 16.50
CA LEU A 41 5.74 -6.19 16.73
C LEU A 41 5.24 -6.87 18.03
N HIS A 42 4.73 -6.10 18.99
CA HIS A 42 4.16 -6.61 20.24
C HIS A 42 2.66 -6.94 20.12
N GLY A 43 2.07 -6.87 18.92
CA GLY A 43 0.65 -7.14 18.68
C GLY A 43 -0.30 -6.01 19.10
N GLY A 44 0.24 -4.87 19.52
CA GLY A 44 -0.57 -3.68 19.82
C GLY A 44 -1.05 -3.01 18.54
N LYS A 45 -2.36 -2.80 18.38
CA LYS A 45 -2.90 -1.96 17.29
C LYS A 45 -2.37 -0.54 17.47
N VAL A 46 -1.62 -0.06 16.47
CA VAL A 46 -1.01 1.28 16.51
C VAL A 46 -1.83 2.25 15.69
N LEU A 47 -2.21 1.85 14.47
CA LEU A 47 -3.06 2.65 13.61
C LEU A 47 -4.07 1.78 12.86
N GLU A 48 -5.21 2.36 12.52
CA GLU A 48 -6.16 1.79 11.58
C GLU A 48 -6.66 2.86 10.63
N ILE A 49 -6.60 2.57 9.35
CA ILE A 49 -7.30 3.31 8.32
C ILE A 49 -8.58 2.56 8.03
N SER A 50 -9.70 3.08 8.52
CA SER A 50 -11.00 2.42 8.41
C SER A 50 -11.61 2.53 7.01
N HIS A 51 -11.15 3.47 6.17
CA HIS A 51 -11.76 3.70 4.85
C HIS A 51 -10.75 4.34 3.85
N VAL A 52 -10.28 3.55 2.89
CA VAL A 52 -9.56 4.01 1.69
C VAL A 52 -10.43 3.75 0.47
N ARG A 53 -10.89 4.81 -0.19
CA ARG A 53 -11.71 4.69 -1.40
C ARG A 53 -10.88 4.36 -2.63
N SER A 54 -11.52 3.80 -3.66
CA SER A 54 -10.97 3.67 -5.02
C SER A 54 -10.26 4.92 -5.51
N THR A 55 -10.86 6.09 -5.31
CA THR A 55 -10.27 7.37 -5.71
C THR A 55 -9.00 7.77 -4.96
N GLN A 56 -8.72 7.17 -3.80
CA GLN A 56 -7.50 7.39 -3.03
C GLN A 56 -6.44 6.34 -3.34
N TYR A 57 -6.83 5.07 -3.50
CA TYR A 57 -5.84 4.03 -3.74
C TYR A 57 -5.48 3.88 -5.20
N ALA A 58 -6.40 4.16 -6.13
CA ALA A 58 -6.14 4.12 -7.57
C ALA A 58 -5.04 5.10 -7.98
N ASP A 59 -4.85 6.16 -7.19
CA ASP A 59 -3.79 7.12 -7.36
C ASP A 59 -2.56 6.74 -6.51
N PRO A 60 -1.42 6.40 -7.14
CA PRO A 60 -0.23 5.97 -6.43
C PRO A 60 0.27 7.04 -5.45
N VAL A 61 0.19 8.31 -5.83
CA VAL A 61 0.70 9.42 -5.02
C VAL A 61 -0.15 9.61 -3.78
N ARG A 62 -1.47 9.48 -3.89
CA ARG A 62 -2.36 9.53 -2.72
C ARG A 62 -2.12 8.35 -1.78
N LEU A 63 -1.98 7.14 -2.31
CA LEU A 63 -1.70 5.96 -1.48
C LEU A 63 -0.35 6.11 -0.75
N ALA A 64 0.71 6.51 -1.46
CA ALA A 64 2.02 6.77 -0.86
C ALA A 64 1.95 7.83 0.23
N GLY A 65 1.23 8.92 -0.01
CA GLY A 65 1.02 9.98 0.99
C GLY A 65 0.33 9.46 2.25
N VAL A 66 -0.73 8.65 2.11
CA VAL A 66 -1.39 8.03 3.27
C VAL A 66 -0.40 7.14 4.04
N LEU A 67 0.34 6.27 3.34
CA LEU A 67 1.31 5.36 3.97
C LEU A 67 2.43 6.12 4.68
N GLU A 68 2.95 7.18 4.07
CA GLU A 68 3.99 8.02 4.65
C GLU A 68 3.51 8.76 5.91
N GLN A 69 2.28 9.30 5.89
CA GLN A 69 1.67 9.92 7.07
C GLN A 69 1.54 8.92 8.22
N VAL A 70 1.09 7.68 7.94
CA VAL A 70 1.05 6.62 8.96
C VAL A 70 2.45 6.34 9.52
N ARG A 71 3.46 6.25 8.66
CA ARG A 71 4.84 5.98 9.09
C ARG A 71 5.43 7.10 9.94
N LEU A 72 5.12 8.35 9.61
CA LEU A 72 5.50 9.50 10.43
C LEU A 72 4.85 9.46 11.82
N ASP A 73 3.56 9.14 11.88
CA ASP A 73 2.83 9.00 13.15
C ASP A 73 3.43 7.88 14.02
N LEU A 74 3.73 6.74 13.42
CA LEU A 74 4.42 5.62 14.07
C LEU A 74 5.83 6.01 14.55
N THR A 75 6.58 6.74 13.74
CA THR A 75 7.91 7.24 14.11
C THR A 75 7.82 8.20 15.30
N HIS A 76 6.82 9.07 15.33
CA HIS A 76 6.52 9.96 16.46
C HIS A 76 6.12 9.19 17.73
N GLN A 77 5.47 8.03 17.58
CA GLN A 77 5.17 7.11 18.69
C GLN A 77 6.39 6.32 19.18
N GLY A 78 7.58 6.50 18.57
CA GLY A 78 8.81 5.79 18.89
C GLY A 78 8.93 4.41 18.23
N ARG A 79 8.16 4.15 17.17
CA ARG A 79 8.22 2.91 16.37
C ARG A 79 9.14 3.13 15.17
N ASN A 80 10.08 2.23 14.94
CA ASN A 80 11.08 2.36 13.89
C ASN A 80 10.75 1.42 12.73
N LEU A 81 10.23 1.98 11.63
CA LEU A 81 9.87 1.24 10.42
C LEU A 81 11.06 1.13 9.47
N ASP A 82 11.08 0.07 8.66
CA ASP A 82 12.05 -0.05 7.58
C ASP A 82 11.83 1.07 6.53
N PRO A 83 12.89 1.59 5.88
CA PRO A 83 12.78 2.54 4.78
C PRO A 83 12.06 1.92 3.56
N TRP A 84 10.73 1.97 3.58
CA TRP A 84 9.90 1.69 2.41
C TRP A 84 9.81 2.89 1.48
N ALA A 85 9.85 2.64 0.19
CA ALA A 85 9.45 3.58 -0.84
C ALA A 85 8.41 2.90 -1.73
N MET A 86 7.49 3.67 -2.28
CA MET A 86 6.49 3.12 -3.18
C MET A 86 7.19 2.44 -4.36
N PRO A 87 7.03 1.12 -4.54
CA PRO A 87 7.58 0.45 -5.69
C PRO A 87 6.86 0.95 -6.94
N TYR A 88 7.64 1.17 -8.00
CA TYR A 88 7.08 1.42 -9.32
C TYR A 88 6.21 0.22 -9.69
N ILE A 89 4.94 0.46 -10.03
CA ILE A 89 4.04 -0.58 -10.51
C ILE A 89 4.29 -0.66 -12.00
N PRO A 90 5.10 -1.63 -12.50
CA PRO A 90 5.24 -1.79 -13.93
C PRO A 90 3.88 -2.19 -14.49
N ASP A 91 3.46 -1.50 -15.55
CA ASP A 91 2.34 -1.94 -16.36
C ASP A 91 2.62 -3.39 -16.79
N PRO A 92 1.69 -4.35 -16.59
CA PRO A 92 1.90 -5.75 -17.00
C PRO A 92 2.07 -5.92 -18.52
N GLU A 93 1.89 -4.86 -19.31
CA GLU A 93 2.13 -4.85 -20.75
C GLU A 93 3.60 -4.60 -21.14
N VAL A 94 4.50 -4.32 -20.20
CA VAL A 94 5.95 -4.28 -20.47
C VAL A 94 6.59 -5.65 -20.22
N LEU A 95 5.97 -6.72 -20.74
CA LEU A 95 6.74 -7.86 -21.18
C LEU A 95 7.39 -7.44 -22.49
N PRO A 96 8.73 -7.41 -22.62
CA PRO A 96 9.34 -7.11 -23.91
C PRO A 96 8.81 -8.14 -24.91
N GLU A 97 8.05 -7.64 -25.88
CA GLU A 97 7.66 -8.39 -27.06
C GLU A 97 8.90 -9.15 -27.54
N THR A 98 8.73 -10.46 -27.66
CA THR A 98 9.79 -11.37 -28.09
C THR A 98 10.46 -10.79 -29.33
N PRO A 99 11.81 -10.69 -29.40
CA PRO A 99 12.47 -10.06 -30.53
C PRO A 99 12.02 -10.76 -31.83
N PRO A 100 11.83 -10.00 -32.92
CA PRO A 100 11.38 -10.59 -34.18
C PRO A 100 12.43 -11.60 -34.62
N ASN A 101 12.02 -12.86 -34.70
CA ASN A 101 12.82 -13.93 -35.28
C ASN A 101 12.92 -13.60 -36.78
N TYR A 102 14.07 -13.08 -37.20
CA TYR A 102 14.40 -12.70 -38.57
C TYR A 102 14.81 -13.93 -39.39
#